data_AF-A0AAW6AXL0-F1
#
_entry.id   AF-A0AAW6AXL0-F1
#
_cell.length_a   1.000
_cell.length_b   1.000
_cell.length_c   1.000
_cell.angle_alpha   90.00
_cell.angle_beta   90.00
_cell.angle_gamma   90.00
#
_symmetry.space_group_name_H-M   'P 1'
#
loop_
_entity.id
_entity.type
_entity.pdbx_description
1 polymer ?
#
loop_
_entity_poly.entity_id
_entity_poly.type
_entity_poly.pdbx_seq_one_letter_code
_entity_poly.pdbx_strand_id
1 'polypeptide(L)' 'MIKDRKARQLVYFILWLLCFSLVNWPVGTLAQRFEPFVLGMPFSVFYFWSAYSLLIVVGIVIAWRVFRD' A
#
# COMPACT_ATOMS: atom_id res chain seq x y z
N MET A 1 18.79 10.81 -5.18
CA MET A 1 17.82 11.31 -6.18
C MET A 1 17.99 10.55 -7.47
N ILE A 2 17.00 9.77 -7.89
CA ILE A 2 17.04 9.06 -9.17
C ILE A 2 17.01 10.12 -10.29
N LYS A 3 18.08 10.20 -11.08
CA LYS A 3 18.24 11.19 -12.16
C LYS A 3 17.32 10.90 -13.35
N ASP A 4 17.02 9.63 -13.60
CA ASP A 4 16.19 9.21 -14.74
C ASP A 4 14.69 9.20 -14.39
N ARG A 5 13.89 9.89 -15.21
CA ARG A 5 12.44 10.00 -15.06
C ARG A 5 11.73 8.65 -15.15
N LYS A 6 12.15 7.76 -16.07
CA LYS A 6 11.56 6.43 -16.23
C LYS A 6 11.88 5.55 -15.04
N ALA A 7 13.12 5.60 -14.54
CA ALA A 7 13.50 4.85 -13.33
C ALA A 7 12.71 5.32 -12.10
N ARG A 8 12.46 6.63 -11.98
CA ARG A 8 11.62 7.18 -10.90
C ARG A 8 10.16 6.73 -11.00
N GLN A 9 9.57 6.77 -12.19
CA GLN A 9 8.21 6.27 -12.44
C GLN A 9 8.09 4.77 -12.16
N LEU A 10 9.10 3.98 -12.53
CA LEU A 10 9.14 2.55 -12.23
C LEU A 10 9.15 2.29 -10.72
N VAL A 11 9.94 3.06 -9.96
CA VAL A 11 9.95 2.95 -8.49
C VAL A 11 8.57 3.29 -7.89
N TYR A 12 7.91 4.34 -8.36
CA TYR A 12 6.56 4.67 -7.91
C TYR A 12 5.54 3.59 -8.28
N PHE A 13 5.64 3.03 -9.48
CA PHE A 13 4.79 1.93 -9.92
C PHE A 13 4.99 0.67 -9.07
N ILE A 14 6.23 0.29 -8.78
CA ILE A 14 6.55 -0.84 -7.90
C ILE A 14 6.00 -0.59 -6.49
N LEU A 15 6.20 0.62 -5.96
CA LEU A 15 5.75 0.97 -4.61
C LEU A 15 4.21 0.96 -4.51
N TRP A 16 3.52 1.41 -5.55
CA TRP A 16 2.07 1.28 -5.67
C TRP A 16 1.65 -0.19 -5.76
N LEU A 17 2.31 -1.02 -6.57
CA LEU A 17 2.03 -2.46 -6.68
C LEU A 17 2.22 -3.21 -5.36
N LEU A 18 3.23 -2.84 -4.57
CA LEU A 18 3.44 -3.41 -3.24
C LEU A 18 2.30 -3.06 -2.29
N CYS A 19 1.82 -1.81 -2.30
CA CYS A 19 0.66 -1.43 -1.48
C CYS A 19 -0.64 -2.08 -1.98
N PHE A 20 -0.79 -2.20 -3.30
CA PHE A 20 -1.94 -2.86 -3.92
C PHE A 20 -1.98 -4.35 -3.57
N SER A 21 -0.84 -5.03 -3.56
CA SER A 21 -0.77 -6.46 -3.22
C SER A 21 -1.06 -6.73 -1.75
N LEU A 22 -0.72 -5.81 -0.82
CA LEU A 22 -1.11 -5.91 0.60
C LEU A 22 -2.63 -6.00 0.78
N VAL A 23 -3.38 -5.29 -0.06
CA VAL A 23 -4.84 -5.28 -0.02
C VAL A 23 -5.44 -6.50 -0.72
N ASN A 24 -4.81 -6.96 -1.81
CA ASN A 24 -5.38 -7.95 -2.72
C ASN A 24 -4.72 -9.33 -2.58
N TRP A 25 -5.23 -10.31 -3.32
CA TRP A 25 -4.56 -11.61 -3.44
C TRP A 25 -3.14 -11.43 -4.02
N PRO A 26 -2.09 -12.10 -3.50
CA PRO A 26 -2.12 -13.12 -2.44
C PRO A 26 -1.87 -12.59 -1.03
N VAL A 27 -1.43 -11.35 -0.83
CA VAL A 27 -0.94 -10.94 0.49
C VAL A 27 -2.09 -10.66 1.45
N GLY A 28 -3.17 -10.04 0.99
CA GLY A 28 -4.33 -9.76 1.84
C GLY A 28 -5.00 -11.02 2.40
N THR A 29 -4.91 -12.14 1.68
CA THR A 29 -5.39 -13.45 2.14
C THR A 29 -4.38 -14.19 2.99
N LEU A 30 -3.09 -14.16 2.64
CA LEU A 30 -2.01 -14.73 3.46
C LEU A 30 -1.87 -14.04 4.81
N ALA A 31 -2.20 -12.76 4.88
CA ALA A 31 -2.18 -12.00 6.11
C ALA A 31 -3.35 -12.34 7.04
N GLN A 32 -4.44 -12.96 6.57
CA GLN A 32 -5.61 -13.26 7.40
C GLN A 32 -5.21 -14.14 8.59
N ARG A 33 -5.57 -13.66 9.78
CA ARG A 33 -5.48 -14.43 11.01
C ARG A 33 -6.83 -14.39 11.72
N PHE A 34 -7.23 -15.52 12.29
CA PHE A 34 -8.44 -15.60 13.13
C PHE A 34 -8.26 -14.81 14.44
N GLU A 35 -7.03 -14.72 14.94
CA GLU A 35 -6.60 -13.93 16.09
C GLU A 35 -5.19 -13.36 15.81
N PRO A 36 -4.78 -12.21 16.37
CA PRO A 36 -5.36 -11.51 17.53
C PRO A 36 -6.35 -10.38 17.20
N PHE A 37 -7.11 -9.93 18.20
CA PHE A 37 -7.80 -8.65 18.12
C PHE A 37 -6.79 -7.50 18.19
N VAL A 38 -6.92 -6.52 17.31
CA VAL A 38 -6.05 -5.34 17.27
C VAL A 38 -6.92 -4.12 17.54
N LEU A 39 -6.57 -3.34 18.56
CA LEU A 39 -7.35 -2.16 19.00
C LEU A 39 -8.84 -2.46 19.24
N GLY A 40 -9.17 -3.65 19.75
CA GLY A 40 -10.55 -4.05 20.04
C GLY A 40 -11.37 -4.52 18.83
N MET A 41 -10.78 -4.61 17.63
CA MET A 41 -11.44 -5.15 16.43
C MET A 41 -10.74 -6.43 15.93
N PRO A 42 -11.45 -7.29 15.17
CA PRO A 42 -10.83 -8.46 14.54
C PRO A 42 -9.63 -8.07 13.68
N PHE A 43 -8.59 -8.91 13.66
CA PHE A 43 -7.38 -8.69 12.86
C PHE A 43 -7.71 -8.32 11.40
N SER A 44 -8.64 -9.07 10.79
CA SER A 44 -9.05 -8.87 9.40
C SER A 44 -9.55 -7.45 9.14
N VAL A 45 -10.36 -6.91 10.05
CA VAL A 45 -10.89 -5.55 9.98
C VAL A 45 -9.73 -4.56 10.09
N PHE A 46 -8.93 -4.62 11.15
CA PHE A 46 -7.79 -3.71 11.32
C PHE A 46 -6.83 -3.74 10.13
N TYR A 47 -6.51 -4.94 9.63
CA TYR A 47 -5.62 -5.16 8.51
C TYR A 47 -6.13 -4.48 7.23
N PHE A 48 -7.40 -4.72 6.85
CA PHE A 48 -7.93 -4.10 5.64
C PHE A 48 -7.96 -2.57 5.75
N TRP A 49 -8.45 -2.03 6.86
CA TRP A 49 -8.51 -0.58 7.05
C TRP A 49 -7.13 0.09 6.99
N SER A 50 -6.13 -0.51 7.65
CA SER A 50 -4.76 0.00 7.63
C SER A 50 -4.10 -0.13 6.26
N ALA A 51 -4.25 -1.27 5.58
CA ALA A 51 -3.70 -1.49 4.24
C ALA A 51 -4.31 -0.55 3.19
N TYR A 52 -5.63 -0.35 3.20
CA TYR A 52 -6.30 0.60 2.30
C TYR A 52 -5.86 2.04 2.57
N SER A 53 -5.76 2.43 3.85
CA SER A 53 -5.29 3.77 4.23
C SER A 53 -3.87 4.01 3.74
N LEU A 54 -2.98 3.02 3.89
CA LEU A 54 -1.62 3.07 3.38
C LEU A 54 -1.58 3.24 1.85
N LEU A 55 -2.36 2.43 1.11
CA LEU A 55 -2.46 2.52 -0.34
C LEU A 55 -2.91 3.90 -0.82
N ILE A 56 -3.92 4.49 -0.18
CA ILE A 56 -4.44 5.82 -0.51
C ILE A 56 -3.37 6.89 -0.25
N VAL A 57 -2.75 6.89 0.93
CA VAL A 57 -1.70 7.86 1.29
C VAL A 57 -0.53 7.78 0.32
N VAL A 58 -0.07 6.56 0.04
CA VAL A 58 0.98 6.32 -0.95
C VAL A 58 0.58 6.80 -2.34
N GLY A 59 -0.64 6.52 -2.77
CA GLY A 59 -1.18 7.00 -4.06
C GLY A 59 -1.19 8.52 -4.17
N ILE A 60 -1.61 9.22 -3.11
CA ILE A 60 -1.57 10.69 -3.03
C ILE A 60 -0.13 11.21 -3.12
N VAL A 61 0.81 10.61 -2.37
CA VAL A 61 2.21 11.01 -2.39
C VAL A 61 2.84 10.79 -3.77
N ILE A 62 2.57 9.64 -4.41
CA ILE A 62 3.04 9.34 -5.76
C ILE A 62 2.47 10.35 -6.75
N ALA A 63 1.14 10.56 -6.75
CA ALA A 63 0.50 11.50 -7.65
C ALA A 63 1.09 12.91 -7.48
N TRP A 64 1.21 13.38 -6.24
CA TRP A 64 1.82 14.67 -5.95
C TRP A 64 3.26 14.77 -6.47
N ARG A 65 4.08 13.74 -6.30
CA ARG A 65 5.46 13.71 -6.83
C ARG A 65 5.51 13.67 -8.35
N VAL A 66 4.56 13.01 -8.99
CA VAL A 66 4.49 12.88 -10.46
C VAL A 66 3.97 14.16 -11.13
N PHE A 67 3.07 14.90 -10.47
CA PHE A 67 2.49 16.13 -11.02
C PHE A 67 3.21 17.41 -10.60
N ARG A 68 3.99 17.39 -9.50
CA ARG A 68 4.77 18.55 -9.04
C ARG A 68 6.11 18.72 -9.78
N ASP A 69 6.70 17.62 -10.21
CA ASP A 69 7.97 17.57 -10.97
C ASP A 69 7.71 17.40 -12.48
#